data_AF-A0A672PXB0-F1
#
_entry.id   AF-A0A672PXB0-F1
#
_cell.length_a   1.000
_cell.length_b   1.000
_cell.length_c   1.000
_cell.angle_alpha   90.00
_cell.angle_beta   90.00
_cell.angle_gamma   90.00
#
_symmetry.space_group_name_H-M   'P 1'
#
loop_
_entity.id
_entity.type
_entity.pdbx_description
1 polymer ?
#
loop_
_entity_poly.entity_id
_entity_poly.type
_entity_poly.pdbx_seq_one_letter_code
_entity_poly.pdbx_strand_id
1 'polypeptide(L)'
;MDLKEYLNRIGFTGQYGKADLDNLFTIHKLHVMNIPFENLSIHSGEKNTMDLHIIYVKIVKSNRGGWCCENNHLFSWVLKEMGYKFTILGSKVFNSLEQEFLPMDSHLINLVEIDGKQYIADVSFGVSYQIWHPLELISGKDQPQLPGVFRLINNGMQWVLEKTSRKQLVQDKAFANSSLIDKRLTKTLYSFTLTPRDVDHFRETSDCLQTSPDSLFMLKSICSLQTPTGFRALIGWTYSEVTFKEDSDLMDMKEIPDCEIEALLREKFNLVLVNKFTPKNNKADYCI
;
A
#
# COMPACT_ATOMS: atom_id res chain seq x y z
N MET A 1 14.66 -2.14 18.28
CA MET A 1 13.24 -2.06 17.89
C MET A 1 12.48 -3.01 18.78
N ASP A 2 11.28 -2.64 19.22
CA ASP A 2 10.41 -3.46 20.08
C ASP A 2 9.11 -3.81 19.34
N LEU A 3 8.82 -5.10 19.22
CA LEU A 3 7.60 -5.62 18.60
C LEU A 3 6.35 -5.13 19.34
N LYS A 4 6.37 -4.99 20.67
CA LYS A 4 5.22 -4.53 21.45
C LYS A 4 4.80 -3.11 21.05
N GLU A 5 5.76 -2.26 20.74
CA GLU A 5 5.49 -0.89 20.31
C GLU A 5 4.86 -0.87 18.91
N TYR A 6 5.28 -1.75 18.01
CA TYR A 6 4.62 -1.95 16.72
C TYR A 6 3.19 -2.47 16.89
N LEU A 7 2.97 -3.47 17.75
CA LEU A 7 1.65 -4.03 18.01
C LEU A 7 0.70 -2.97 18.60
N ASN A 8 1.21 -2.13 19.52
CA ASN A 8 0.48 -0.97 20.02
C ASN A 8 0.16 0.03 18.90
N ARG A 9 1.12 0.31 18.00
CA ARG A 9 0.95 1.23 16.86
C ARG A 9 -0.18 0.80 15.91
N ILE A 10 -0.39 -0.50 15.74
CA ILE A 10 -1.48 -1.04 14.92
C ILE A 10 -2.74 -1.39 15.74
N GLY A 11 -2.74 -1.16 17.04
CA GLY A 11 -3.87 -1.45 17.93
C GLY A 11 -4.13 -2.95 18.16
N PHE A 12 -3.11 -3.80 18.03
CA PHE A 12 -3.25 -5.23 18.30
C PHE A 12 -3.26 -5.51 19.81
N THR A 13 -4.35 -6.07 20.31
CA THR A 13 -4.54 -6.43 21.73
C THR A 13 -4.59 -7.94 21.97
N GLY A 14 -4.35 -8.75 20.93
CA GLY A 14 -4.40 -10.21 21.02
C GLY A 14 -3.14 -10.82 21.65
N GLN A 15 -3.19 -12.12 21.92
CA GLN A 15 -1.98 -12.90 22.21
C GLN A 15 -1.36 -13.37 20.90
N TYR A 16 -0.03 -13.27 20.78
CA TYR A 16 0.72 -13.69 19.60
C TYR A 16 1.78 -14.72 20.00
N GLY A 17 1.34 -15.92 20.37
CA GLY A 17 2.23 -17.01 20.79
C GLY A 17 2.65 -17.95 19.67
N LYS A 18 1.98 -17.91 18.52
CA LYS A 18 2.16 -18.84 17.40
C LYS A 18 2.15 -18.10 16.07
N ALA A 19 3.09 -18.45 15.19
CA ALA A 19 3.16 -18.01 13.80
C ALA A 19 2.13 -18.74 12.93
N ASP A 20 0.84 -18.50 13.17
CA ASP A 20 -0.28 -19.12 12.45
C ASP A 20 -0.98 -18.14 11.50
N LEU A 21 -1.91 -18.67 10.70
CA LEU A 21 -2.61 -17.89 9.67
C LEU A 21 -3.54 -16.83 10.26
N ASP A 22 -4.20 -17.13 11.38
CA ASP A 22 -5.16 -16.21 12.01
C ASP A 22 -4.46 -14.96 12.57
N ASN A 23 -3.30 -15.15 13.21
CA ASN A 23 -2.45 -14.04 13.62
C ASN A 23 -1.95 -13.23 12.42
N LEU A 24 -1.50 -13.89 11.34
CA LEU A 24 -1.03 -13.20 10.13
C LEU A 24 -2.15 -12.36 9.50
N PHE A 25 -3.36 -12.92 9.39
CA PHE A 25 -4.54 -12.23 8.88
C PHE A 25 -4.89 -11.01 9.73
N THR A 26 -4.80 -11.15 11.05
CA THR A 26 -5.14 -10.08 11.99
C THR A 26 -4.12 -8.94 11.94
N ILE A 27 -2.82 -9.23 12.06
CA ILE A 27 -1.78 -8.19 12.04
C ILE A 27 -1.68 -7.50 10.68
N HIS A 28 -1.90 -8.22 9.57
CA HIS A 28 -1.91 -7.65 8.23
C HIS A 28 -3.06 -6.65 8.08
N LYS A 29 -4.27 -7.05 8.47
CA LYS A 29 -5.44 -6.17 8.43
C LYS A 29 -5.24 -4.95 9.33
N LEU A 30 -4.76 -5.13 10.56
CA LEU A 30 -4.53 -4.01 11.47
C LEU A 30 -3.46 -3.04 10.96
N HIS A 31 -2.40 -3.55 10.30
CA HIS A 31 -1.39 -2.70 9.67
C HIS A 31 -2.02 -1.76 8.64
N VAL A 32 -2.71 -2.31 7.63
CA VAL A 32 -3.26 -1.51 6.52
C VAL A 32 -4.33 -0.49 6.97
N MET A 33 -4.94 -0.72 8.14
CA MET A 33 -5.96 0.15 8.75
C MET A 33 -5.38 1.28 9.61
N ASN A 34 -4.15 1.13 10.09
CA ASN A 34 -3.56 2.06 11.07
C ASN A 34 -2.29 2.75 10.57
N ILE A 35 -1.57 2.16 9.62
CA ILE A 35 -0.33 2.71 9.05
C ILE A 35 -0.61 3.13 7.59
N PRO A 36 -0.53 4.44 7.28
CA PRO A 36 -0.77 4.93 5.93
C PRO A 36 0.29 4.46 4.91
N PHE A 37 -0.16 4.21 3.69
CA PHE A 37 0.70 4.25 2.51
C PHE A 37 0.87 5.70 2.08
N GLU A 38 2.09 6.24 2.16
CA GLU A 38 2.35 7.65 1.92
C GLU A 38 3.77 7.94 1.41
N ASN A 39 3.93 9.02 0.63
CA ASN A 39 5.23 9.51 0.16
C ASN A 39 5.49 10.98 0.56
N LEU A 40 4.83 11.49 1.61
CA LEU A 40 4.83 12.89 2.01
C LEU A 40 6.22 13.39 2.41
N SER A 41 7.11 12.50 2.84
CA SER A 41 8.51 12.81 3.14
C SER A 41 9.20 13.49 1.94
N ILE A 42 9.03 12.95 0.73
CA ILE A 42 9.59 13.50 -0.52
C ILE A 42 9.12 14.94 -0.74
N HIS A 43 7.83 15.17 -0.52
CA HIS A 43 7.16 16.46 -0.69
C HIS A 43 7.35 17.42 0.49
N SER A 44 8.12 17.00 1.50
CA SER A 44 8.51 17.80 2.67
C SER A 44 10.04 17.98 2.76
N GLY A 45 10.78 17.62 1.70
CA GLY A 45 12.24 17.75 1.64
C GLY A 45 13.01 16.66 2.42
N GLU A 46 12.34 15.59 2.82
CA GLU A 46 12.92 14.42 3.50
C GLU A 46 13.19 13.29 2.49
N LYS A 47 14.20 12.45 2.79
CA LYS A 47 14.54 11.28 1.97
C LYS A 47 13.95 10.01 2.59
N ASN A 48 13.33 9.15 1.77
CA ASN A 48 12.97 7.80 2.19
C ASN A 48 14.21 6.89 2.18
N THR A 49 14.25 5.91 3.08
CA THR A 49 15.44 5.07 3.31
C THR A 49 15.08 3.59 3.34
N MET A 50 16.08 2.73 3.17
CA MET A 50 16.02 1.29 3.44
C MET A 50 16.62 0.91 4.80
N ASP A 51 17.00 1.89 5.62
CA ASP A 51 17.44 1.66 6.99
C ASP A 51 16.24 1.34 7.88
N LEU A 52 16.12 0.07 8.27
CA LEU A 52 15.01 -0.45 9.07
C LEU A 52 14.84 0.28 10.42
N HIS A 53 15.92 0.73 11.05
CA HIS A 53 15.80 1.44 12.33
C HIS A 53 15.18 2.83 12.12
N ILE A 54 15.58 3.55 11.07
CA ILE A 54 14.99 4.85 10.72
C ILE A 54 13.52 4.68 10.32
N ILE A 55 13.21 3.66 9.51
CA ILE A 55 11.84 3.30 9.13
C ILE A 55 10.98 3.05 10.37
N TYR A 56 11.49 2.24 11.30
CA TYR A 56 10.81 1.93 12.55
C TYR A 56 10.53 3.19 13.39
N VAL A 57 11.51 4.08 13.55
CA VAL A 57 11.31 5.34 14.28
C VAL A 57 10.25 6.19 13.59
N LYS A 58 10.32 6.35 12.26
CA LYS A 58 9.33 7.09 11.49
C LYS A 58 7.91 6.54 11.68
N ILE A 59 7.70 5.26 11.37
CA ILE A 59 6.36 4.66 11.31
C ILE A 59 5.79 4.38 12.71
N VAL A 60 6.59 3.78 13.59
CA VAL A 60 6.13 3.30 14.90
C VAL A 60 6.20 4.38 15.96
N LYS A 61 7.33 5.10 16.07
CA LYS A 61 7.53 6.09 17.15
C LYS A 61 6.90 7.45 16.82
N SER A 62 6.95 7.86 15.56
CA SER A 62 6.44 9.18 15.13
C SER A 62 5.05 9.12 14.50
N ASN A 63 4.35 7.98 14.58
CA ASN A 63 3.02 7.75 14.01
C ASN A 63 2.91 8.11 12.52
N ARG A 64 4.01 8.04 11.75
CA ARG A 64 3.99 8.26 10.30
C ARG A 64 3.52 7.00 9.56
N GLY A 65 3.39 7.14 8.25
CA GLY A 65 3.31 6.02 7.31
C GLY A 65 4.64 5.84 6.59
N GLY A 66 4.57 5.17 5.45
CA GLY A 66 5.68 5.05 4.51
C GLY A 66 5.17 4.62 3.15
N TRP A 67 6.04 4.58 2.16
CA TRP A 67 5.72 3.95 0.88
C TRP A 67 5.94 2.43 0.95
N CYS A 68 5.77 1.73 -0.18
CA CYS A 68 5.82 0.26 -0.23
C CYS A 68 7.08 -0.35 0.39
N CYS A 69 8.27 0.17 0.05
CA CYS A 69 9.53 -0.38 0.53
C CYS A 69 9.69 -0.20 2.05
N GLU A 70 9.22 0.90 2.62
CA GLU A 70 9.31 1.14 4.07
C GLU A 70 8.33 0.26 4.85
N ASN A 71 7.05 0.28 4.46
CA ASN A 71 6.02 -0.49 5.16
C ASN A 71 6.24 -2.00 5.03
N ASN A 72 6.50 -2.51 3.82
CA ASN A 72 6.68 -3.95 3.64
C ASN A 72 8.00 -4.43 4.24
N HIS A 73 9.06 -3.60 4.28
CA HIS A 73 10.29 -3.95 5.01
C HIS A 73 10.08 -3.95 6.53
N LEU A 74 9.35 -2.97 7.08
CA LEU A 74 8.93 -3.00 8.48
C LEU A 74 8.10 -4.27 8.77
N PHE A 75 7.21 -4.63 7.86
CA PHE A 75 6.40 -5.84 7.99
C PHE A 75 7.25 -7.12 7.90
N SER A 76 8.29 -7.17 7.06
CA SER A 76 9.28 -8.27 7.06
C SER A 76 9.93 -8.44 8.44
N TRP A 77 10.28 -7.34 9.11
CA TRP A 77 10.80 -7.38 10.48
C TRP A 77 9.77 -7.93 11.46
N VAL A 78 8.51 -7.49 11.38
CA VAL A 78 7.42 -8.01 12.21
C VAL A 78 7.24 -9.51 12.01
N LEU A 79 7.22 -9.99 10.77
CA LEU A 79 7.12 -11.41 10.43
C LEU A 79 8.25 -12.20 11.10
N LYS A 80 9.49 -11.69 11.03
CA LYS A 80 10.65 -12.29 11.70
C LYS A 80 10.47 -12.37 13.22
N GLU A 81 10.11 -11.27 13.86
CA GLU A 81 9.95 -11.21 15.33
C GLU A 81 8.79 -12.09 15.82
N MET A 82 7.76 -12.29 15.00
CA MET A 82 6.65 -13.18 15.30
C MET A 82 6.94 -14.65 14.94
N GLY A 83 8.13 -14.97 14.41
CA GLY A 83 8.57 -16.34 14.14
C GLY A 83 8.05 -16.94 12.84
N TYR A 84 7.55 -16.14 11.91
CA TYR A 84 7.16 -16.63 10.58
C TYR A 84 8.39 -16.96 9.72
N LYS A 85 8.27 -18.02 8.93
CA LYS A 85 9.16 -18.27 7.79
C LYS A 85 8.67 -17.42 6.61
N PHE A 86 9.51 -16.54 6.09
CA PHE A 86 9.15 -15.70 4.97
C PHE A 86 10.34 -15.42 4.04
N THR A 87 10.03 -14.95 2.84
CA THR A 87 10.97 -14.52 1.80
C THR A 87 10.53 -13.15 1.28
N ILE A 88 11.46 -12.20 1.19
CA ILE A 88 11.21 -10.93 0.51
C ILE A 88 11.28 -11.16 -1.00
N LEU A 89 10.29 -10.64 -1.74
CA LEU A 89 10.23 -10.70 -3.19
C LEU A 89 10.20 -9.30 -3.81
N GLY A 90 10.74 -9.20 -5.02
CA GLY A 90 10.65 -8.01 -5.86
C GLY A 90 9.49 -8.14 -6.86
N SER A 91 8.74 -7.06 -7.00
CA SER A 91 7.58 -6.96 -7.87
C SER A 91 7.70 -5.76 -8.82
N LYS A 92 7.16 -5.93 -10.03
CA LYS A 92 7.10 -4.90 -11.06
C LYS A 92 5.67 -4.38 -11.15
N VAL A 93 5.46 -3.11 -10.86
CA VAL A 93 4.13 -2.49 -10.92
C VAL A 93 3.67 -2.39 -12.39
N PHE A 94 2.40 -2.63 -12.64
CA PHE A 94 1.80 -2.48 -13.95
C PHE A 94 1.50 -1.00 -14.23
N ASN A 95 2.06 -0.45 -15.31
CA ASN A 95 1.71 0.86 -15.83
C ASN A 95 0.54 0.71 -16.81
N SER A 96 -0.62 1.19 -16.39
CA SER A 96 -1.87 1.09 -17.12
C SER A 96 -1.99 2.09 -18.27
N LEU A 97 -1.15 3.13 -18.33
CA LEU A 97 -1.05 4.03 -19.50
C LEU A 97 -0.21 3.40 -20.61
N GLU A 98 0.89 2.76 -20.25
CA GLU A 98 1.83 2.11 -21.18
C GLU A 98 1.45 0.66 -21.51
N GLN A 99 0.52 0.08 -20.73
CA GLN A 99 0.08 -1.32 -20.85
C GLN A 99 1.22 -2.34 -20.66
N GLU A 100 2.19 -2.01 -19.80
CA GLU A 100 3.34 -2.85 -19.50
C GLU A 100 3.75 -2.81 -18.02
N PHE A 101 4.54 -3.77 -17.59
CA PHE A 101 5.14 -3.75 -16.26
C PHE A 101 6.39 -2.88 -16.27
N LEU A 102 6.60 -2.10 -15.19
CA LEU A 102 7.82 -1.34 -15.01
C LEU A 102 9.06 -2.24 -15.12
N PRO A 103 10.17 -1.76 -15.70
CA PRO A 103 11.33 -2.61 -15.99
C PRO A 103 12.02 -3.12 -14.72
N MET A 104 12.01 -2.33 -13.65
CA MET A 104 12.65 -2.63 -12.36
C MET A 104 11.67 -3.16 -11.31
N ASP A 105 12.20 -3.96 -10.37
CA ASP A 105 11.47 -4.39 -9.18
C ASP A 105 11.24 -3.17 -8.25
N SER A 106 10.14 -2.47 -8.50
CA SER A 106 9.76 -1.19 -7.87
C SER A 106 8.86 -1.35 -6.65
N HIS A 107 8.45 -2.58 -6.34
CA HIS A 107 7.56 -2.90 -5.24
C HIS A 107 8.08 -4.09 -4.43
N LEU A 108 8.14 -3.96 -3.11
CA LEU A 108 8.59 -5.01 -2.19
C LEU A 108 7.37 -5.71 -1.61
N ILE A 109 7.33 -7.04 -1.66
CA ILE A 109 6.29 -7.87 -1.01
C ILE A 109 6.91 -9.01 -0.21
N ASN A 110 6.12 -9.68 0.63
CA ASN A 110 6.57 -10.82 1.44
C ASN A 110 5.83 -12.11 1.05
N LEU A 111 6.56 -13.20 0.85
CA LEU A 111 6.02 -14.55 0.72
C LEU A 111 6.17 -15.27 2.06
N VAL A 112 5.06 -15.64 2.70
CA VAL A 112 5.03 -16.28 4.02
C VAL A 112 4.66 -17.75 3.88
N GLU A 113 5.36 -18.63 4.59
CA GLU A 113 5.09 -20.07 4.62
C GLU A 113 4.50 -20.48 5.98
N ILE A 114 3.33 -21.13 5.96
CA ILE A 114 2.61 -21.61 7.14
C ILE A 114 2.06 -23.00 6.83
N ASP A 115 2.43 -24.00 7.64
CA ASP A 115 1.95 -25.39 7.50
C ASP A 115 2.05 -25.95 6.06
N GLY A 116 3.17 -25.65 5.38
CA GLY A 116 3.44 -26.09 4.00
C GLY A 116 2.70 -25.31 2.90
N LYS A 117 1.92 -24.28 3.25
CA LYS A 117 1.23 -23.39 2.33
C LYS A 117 1.94 -22.04 2.22
N GLN A 118 1.80 -21.40 1.07
CA GLN A 118 2.45 -20.14 0.75
C GLN A 118 1.42 -19.02 0.58
N TYR A 119 1.73 -17.85 1.14
CA TYR A 119 0.85 -16.68 1.13
C TYR A 119 1.64 -15.42 0.74
N ILE A 120 1.06 -14.58 -0.11
CA ILE A 120 1.56 -13.25 -0.42
C ILE A 120 0.98 -12.27 0.60
N ALA A 121 1.87 -11.63 1.36
CA ALA A 121 1.57 -10.53 2.26
C ALA A 121 2.15 -9.23 1.67
N ASP A 122 1.29 -8.23 1.53
CA ASP A 122 1.61 -6.90 1.04
C ASP A 122 0.74 -5.89 1.77
N VAL A 123 1.35 -5.10 2.65
CA VAL A 123 0.64 -4.15 3.51
C VAL A 123 0.68 -2.71 2.97
N SER A 124 1.16 -2.49 1.74
CA SER A 124 1.47 -1.12 1.30
C SER A 124 1.46 -0.88 -0.21
N PHE A 125 0.46 -1.43 -0.93
CA PHE A 125 0.13 -0.97 -2.28
C PHE A 125 -0.82 0.25 -2.25
N GLY A 126 -1.73 0.29 -1.26
CA GLY A 126 -2.61 1.43 -1.00
C GLY A 126 -3.91 1.47 -1.80
N VAL A 127 -4.72 2.51 -1.50
CA VAL A 127 -6.01 2.84 -2.14
C VAL A 127 -6.95 1.63 -2.33
N SER A 128 -7.71 1.52 -3.42
CA SER A 128 -8.60 0.37 -3.66
C SER A 128 -7.88 -0.93 -4.03
N TYR A 129 -6.56 -0.90 -4.26
CA TYR A 129 -5.77 -2.05 -4.65
C TYR A 129 -5.24 -2.85 -3.46
N GLN A 130 -5.30 -2.28 -2.26
CA GLN A 130 -4.76 -2.88 -1.05
C GLN A 130 -5.50 -4.17 -0.68
N ILE A 131 -4.77 -5.29 -0.60
CA ILE A 131 -5.27 -6.52 0.03
C ILE A 131 -5.41 -6.29 1.53
N TRP A 132 -6.47 -6.81 2.14
CA TRP A 132 -6.69 -6.73 3.59
C TRP A 132 -6.17 -7.95 4.33
N HIS A 133 -6.13 -9.09 3.63
CA HIS A 133 -5.59 -10.34 4.12
C HIS A 133 -4.58 -10.92 3.12
N PRO A 134 -3.56 -11.65 3.59
CA PRO A 134 -2.64 -12.37 2.73
C PRO A 134 -3.36 -13.28 1.72
N LEU A 135 -2.85 -13.33 0.50
CA LEU A 135 -3.41 -14.15 -0.58
C LEU A 135 -2.68 -15.48 -0.65
N GLU A 136 -3.40 -16.60 -0.61
CA GLU A 136 -2.81 -17.92 -0.83
C GLU A 136 -2.26 -18.00 -2.27
N LEU A 137 -1.04 -18.51 -2.42
CA LEU A 137 -0.32 -18.58 -3.69
C LEU A 137 -0.83 -19.74 -4.55
N ILE A 138 -2.05 -19.62 -5.06
CA ILE A 138 -2.71 -20.59 -5.94
C ILE A 138 -3.12 -19.89 -7.23
N SER A 139 -2.59 -20.37 -8.36
CA SER A 139 -2.88 -19.80 -9.67
C SER A 139 -4.37 -19.95 -10.02
N GLY A 140 -5.01 -18.86 -10.45
CA GLY A 140 -6.39 -18.85 -10.91
C GLY A 140 -7.45 -18.86 -9.80
N LYS A 141 -7.06 -18.96 -8.53
CA LYS A 141 -8.01 -18.99 -7.40
C LYS A 141 -8.58 -17.60 -7.13
N ASP A 142 -9.91 -17.49 -7.12
CA ASP A 142 -10.62 -16.31 -6.64
C ASP A 142 -10.53 -16.19 -5.12
N GLN A 143 -10.09 -15.03 -4.66
CA GLN A 143 -9.90 -14.71 -3.25
C GLN A 143 -10.70 -13.45 -2.91
N PRO A 144 -12.01 -13.58 -2.63
CA PRO A 144 -12.87 -12.46 -2.32
C PRO A 144 -12.48 -11.81 -0.99
N GLN A 145 -12.34 -10.49 -1.00
CA GLN A 145 -12.16 -9.65 0.18
C GLN A 145 -13.10 -8.45 0.09
N LEU A 146 -13.21 -7.66 1.16
CA LEU A 146 -14.07 -6.47 1.13
C LEU A 146 -13.70 -5.49 -0.01
N PRO A 147 -12.41 -5.22 -0.35
CA PRO A 147 -12.05 -4.34 -1.47
C PRO A 147 -12.43 -4.86 -2.87
N GLY A 148 -12.67 -6.17 -3.02
CA GLY A 148 -12.93 -6.81 -4.30
C GLY A 148 -12.40 -8.24 -4.35
N VAL A 149 -12.40 -8.84 -5.54
CA VAL A 149 -11.88 -10.20 -5.75
C VAL A 149 -10.46 -10.11 -6.26
N PHE A 150 -9.52 -10.71 -5.54
CA PHE A 150 -8.13 -10.82 -5.95
C PHE A 150 -7.85 -12.17 -6.58
N ARG A 151 -6.97 -12.19 -7.57
CA ARG A 151 -6.56 -13.41 -8.25
C ARG A 151 -5.06 -13.36 -8.56
N LEU A 152 -4.35 -14.41 -8.19
CA LEU A 152 -2.96 -14.61 -8.58
C LEU A 152 -2.94 -15.51 -9.81
N ILE A 153 -2.28 -15.09 -10.89
CA ILE A 153 -2.14 -15.85 -12.13
C ILE A 153 -0.68 -16.19 -12.34
N ASN A 154 -0.36 -17.48 -12.47
CA ASN A 154 0.96 -17.94 -12.88
C ASN A 154 0.92 -18.30 -14.37
N ASN A 155 1.74 -17.61 -15.18
CA ASN A 155 1.85 -17.84 -16.63
C ASN A 155 3.07 -18.71 -17.01
N GLY A 156 3.72 -19.36 -16.04
CA GLY A 156 4.91 -20.18 -16.21
C GLY A 156 6.23 -19.41 -16.11
N MET A 157 6.22 -18.08 -16.31
CA MET A 157 7.39 -17.22 -16.16
C MET A 157 7.35 -16.38 -14.88
N GLN A 158 6.16 -15.88 -14.56
CA GLN A 158 5.94 -14.99 -13.42
C GLN A 158 4.52 -15.16 -12.87
N TRP A 159 4.34 -14.69 -11.65
CA TRP A 159 3.04 -14.47 -11.04
C TRP A 159 2.56 -13.06 -11.34
N VAL A 160 1.26 -12.89 -11.51
CA VAL A 160 0.60 -11.61 -11.71
C VAL A 160 -0.56 -11.49 -10.73
N LEU A 161 -0.63 -10.38 -10.01
CA LEU A 161 -1.79 -10.04 -9.20
C LEU A 161 -2.78 -9.21 -10.00
N GLU A 162 -4.02 -9.68 -10.04
CA GLU A 162 -5.16 -8.94 -10.58
C GLU A 162 -6.21 -8.71 -9.51
N LYS A 163 -6.96 -7.62 -9.67
CA LYS A 163 -8.12 -7.30 -8.85
C LYS A 163 -9.32 -7.02 -9.73
N THR A 164 -10.43 -7.68 -9.46
CA THR A 164 -11.75 -7.32 -9.98
C THR A 164 -12.52 -6.52 -8.91
N SER A 165 -12.83 -5.28 -9.27
CA SER A 165 -13.53 -4.30 -8.43
C SER A 165 -15.03 -4.29 -8.73
N ARG A 166 -15.81 -3.66 -7.83
CA ARG A 166 -17.21 -3.33 -8.09
C ARG A 166 -17.31 -2.05 -8.93
N LYS A 167 -18.52 -1.74 -9.38
CA LYS A 167 -18.80 -0.48 -10.07
C LYS A 167 -18.58 0.70 -9.12
N GLN A 168 -17.82 1.70 -9.57
CA GLN A 168 -17.61 2.94 -8.83
C GLN A 168 -18.76 3.93 -9.07
N LEU A 169 -19.26 4.55 -8.00
CA LEU A 169 -20.28 5.59 -8.02
C LEU A 169 -19.73 6.87 -7.40
N VAL A 170 -19.39 7.82 -8.26
CA VAL A 170 -18.90 9.15 -7.88
C VAL A 170 -20.10 10.00 -7.49
N GLN A 171 -20.12 10.48 -6.24
CA GLN A 171 -21.26 11.26 -5.75
C GLN A 171 -21.29 12.66 -6.35
N ASP A 172 -20.15 13.32 -6.39
CA ASP A 172 -20.01 14.64 -7.00
C ASP A 172 -19.65 14.52 -8.50
N LYS A 173 -20.54 15.05 -9.34
CA LYS A 173 -20.39 15.05 -10.79
C LYS A 173 -19.17 15.82 -11.27
N ALA A 174 -18.65 16.77 -10.49
CA ALA A 174 -17.43 17.50 -10.80
C ALA A 174 -16.22 16.55 -10.96
N PHE A 175 -16.22 15.42 -10.26
CA PHE A 175 -15.14 14.44 -10.29
C PHE A 175 -15.39 13.27 -11.25
N ALA A 176 -16.51 13.22 -11.97
CA ALA A 176 -16.88 12.08 -12.83
C ALA A 176 -15.86 11.76 -13.94
N ASN A 177 -15.02 12.74 -14.31
CA ASN A 177 -13.94 12.64 -15.29
C ASN A 177 -12.55 12.87 -14.67
N SER A 178 -12.42 12.77 -13.34
CA SER A 178 -11.13 12.87 -12.67
C SER A 178 -10.18 11.80 -13.18
N SER A 179 -8.91 12.16 -13.38
CA SER A 179 -7.84 11.22 -13.77
C SER A 179 -7.52 10.20 -12.68
N LEU A 180 -8.03 10.40 -11.47
CA LEU A 180 -7.92 9.45 -10.37
C LEU A 180 -8.94 8.31 -10.45
N ILE A 181 -9.88 8.35 -11.41
CA ILE A 181 -10.96 7.36 -11.51
C ILE A 181 -10.71 6.44 -12.68
N ASP A 182 -10.46 5.17 -12.38
CA ASP A 182 -10.35 4.12 -13.38
C ASP A 182 -11.61 3.23 -13.39
N LYS A 183 -12.38 3.37 -14.47
CA LYS A 183 -13.66 2.69 -14.70
C LYS A 183 -13.51 1.21 -15.10
N ARG A 184 -12.28 0.73 -15.36
CA ARG A 184 -12.04 -0.70 -15.62
C ARG A 184 -12.33 -1.48 -14.34
N LEU A 185 -13.12 -2.55 -14.45
CA LEU A 185 -13.48 -3.37 -13.30
C LEU A 185 -12.30 -4.25 -12.88
N THR A 186 -11.69 -4.95 -13.84
CA THR A 186 -10.50 -5.77 -13.60
C THR A 186 -9.25 -4.98 -13.94
N LYS A 187 -8.31 -4.97 -12.99
CA LYS A 187 -7.05 -4.23 -13.08
C LYS A 187 -5.89 -5.17 -12.75
N THR A 188 -4.85 -5.11 -13.56
CA THR A 188 -3.56 -5.75 -13.27
C THR A 188 -2.77 -4.83 -12.35
N LEU A 189 -2.23 -5.37 -11.25
CA LEU A 189 -1.54 -4.57 -10.22
C LEU A 189 -0.02 -4.66 -10.38
N TYR A 190 0.55 -5.85 -10.21
CA TYR A 190 1.98 -6.08 -10.32
C TYR A 190 2.28 -7.53 -10.70
N SER A 191 3.48 -7.76 -11.24
CA SER A 191 4.04 -9.10 -11.44
C SER A 191 5.24 -9.34 -10.55
N PHE A 192 5.54 -10.62 -10.27
CA PHE A 192 6.69 -11.02 -9.48
C PHE A 192 7.16 -12.44 -9.82
N THR A 193 8.39 -12.74 -9.43
CA THR A 193 8.92 -14.12 -9.42
C THR A 193 9.11 -14.57 -7.99
N LEU A 194 9.30 -15.87 -7.76
CA LEU A 194 9.60 -16.41 -6.43
C LEU A 194 11.10 -16.30 -6.08
N THR A 195 11.86 -15.49 -6.82
CA THR A 195 13.28 -15.24 -6.57
C THR A 195 13.44 -14.44 -5.28
N PRO A 196 14.14 -14.98 -4.26
CA PRO A 196 14.43 -14.24 -3.04
C PRO A 196 15.20 -12.96 -3.34
N ARG A 197 14.84 -11.88 -2.65
CA ARG A 197 15.55 -10.59 -2.68
C ARG A 197 16.02 -10.21 -1.29
N ASP A 198 17.16 -9.55 -1.23
CA ASP A 198 17.60 -8.82 -0.05
C ASP A 198 17.09 -7.38 -0.11
N VAL A 199 17.00 -6.71 1.03
CA VAL A 199 16.54 -5.31 1.12
C VAL A 199 17.44 -4.36 0.33
N ASP A 200 18.72 -4.69 0.21
CA ASP A 200 19.69 -3.91 -0.57
C ASP A 200 19.38 -3.90 -2.07
N HIS A 201 18.66 -4.93 -2.58
CA HIS A 201 18.18 -5.00 -3.97
C HIS A 201 17.32 -3.78 -4.34
N PHE A 202 16.62 -3.20 -3.37
CA PHE A 202 15.69 -2.10 -3.59
C PHE A 202 16.33 -0.71 -3.41
N ARG A 203 17.62 -0.60 -3.05
CA ARG A 203 18.25 0.71 -2.79
C ARG A 203 18.28 1.59 -4.02
N GLU A 204 18.80 1.07 -5.13
CA GLU A 204 18.91 1.81 -6.38
C GLU A 204 17.52 2.20 -6.91
N THR A 205 16.58 1.26 -6.91
CA THR A 205 15.21 1.54 -7.35
C THR A 205 14.50 2.52 -6.43
N SER A 206 14.70 2.44 -5.11
CA SER A 206 14.17 3.42 -4.16
C SER A 206 14.73 4.82 -4.41
N ASP A 207 16.04 4.93 -4.65
CA ASP A 207 16.66 6.21 -5.01
C ASP A 207 16.07 6.76 -6.32
N CYS A 208 15.98 5.95 -7.36
CA CYS A 208 15.36 6.33 -8.62
C CYS A 208 13.90 6.81 -8.43
N LEU A 209 13.09 6.08 -7.65
CA LEU A 209 11.69 6.40 -7.39
C LEU A 209 11.49 7.72 -6.65
N GLN A 210 12.46 8.19 -5.86
CA GLN A 210 12.37 9.47 -5.14
C GLN A 210 13.17 10.62 -5.77
N THR A 211 13.85 10.41 -6.90
CA THR A 211 14.62 11.48 -7.57
C THR A 211 14.28 11.64 -9.04
N SER A 212 13.82 10.59 -9.72
CA SER A 212 13.48 10.66 -11.15
C SER A 212 12.28 11.59 -11.38
N PRO A 213 12.38 12.57 -12.29
CA PRO A 213 11.29 13.52 -12.54
C PRO A 213 10.01 12.85 -13.05
N ASP A 214 10.15 11.69 -13.70
CA ASP A 214 9.04 10.93 -14.28
C ASP A 214 8.45 9.91 -13.29
N SER A 215 9.06 9.74 -12.11
CA SER A 215 8.53 8.87 -11.08
C SER A 215 7.17 9.34 -10.60
N LEU A 216 6.22 8.41 -10.46
CA LEU A 216 4.93 8.65 -9.81
C LEU A 216 5.09 9.40 -8.48
N PHE A 217 6.05 8.99 -7.66
CA PHE A 217 6.25 9.56 -6.32
C PHE A 217 6.80 10.99 -6.36
N MET A 218 7.45 11.38 -7.46
CA MET A 218 7.86 12.77 -7.71
C MET A 218 6.76 13.59 -8.36
N LEU A 219 5.81 12.96 -9.06
CA LEU A 219 4.71 13.63 -9.77
C LEU A 219 3.47 13.84 -8.88
N LYS A 220 3.25 12.99 -7.87
CA LYS A 220 2.10 13.07 -6.97
C LYS A 220 2.51 12.93 -5.51
N SER A 221 1.94 13.75 -4.64
CA SER A 221 1.94 13.53 -3.20
C SER A 221 0.73 12.70 -2.82
N ILE A 222 0.94 11.54 -2.20
CA ILE A 222 -0.04 10.50 -1.97
C ILE A 222 -0.01 10.14 -0.50
N CYS A 223 -1.20 10.03 0.10
CA CYS A 223 -1.41 9.42 1.40
C CYS A 223 -2.73 8.63 1.35
N SER A 224 -2.70 7.34 1.65
CA SER A 224 -3.90 6.51 1.70
C SER A 224 -3.93 5.63 2.95
N LEU A 225 -5.12 5.38 3.48
CA LEU A 225 -5.33 4.58 4.68
C LEU A 225 -6.63 3.80 4.55
N GLN A 226 -6.57 2.49 4.81
CA GLN A 226 -7.78 1.67 4.81
C GLN A 226 -8.67 2.01 6.01
N THR A 227 -9.97 1.80 5.87
CA THR A 227 -10.96 1.97 6.93
C THR A 227 -11.79 0.69 7.06
N PRO A 228 -12.53 0.49 8.17
CA PRO A 228 -13.34 -0.73 8.35
C PRO A 228 -14.33 -1.03 7.21
N THR A 229 -14.71 -0.02 6.43
CA THR A 229 -15.71 -0.12 5.35
C THR A 229 -15.15 0.30 3.99
N GLY A 230 -13.86 0.56 3.85
CA GLY A 230 -13.36 1.29 2.68
C GLY A 230 -11.92 1.76 2.80
N PHE A 231 -11.65 2.93 2.23
CA PHE A 231 -10.39 3.63 2.41
C PHE A 231 -10.57 5.13 2.22
N ARG A 232 -9.57 5.89 2.64
CA ARG A 232 -9.44 7.33 2.37
C ARG A 232 -8.11 7.61 1.72
N ALA A 233 -8.05 8.61 0.86
CA ALA A 233 -6.86 9.03 0.16
C ALA A 233 -6.80 10.55 0.06
N LEU A 234 -5.59 11.10 0.15
CA LEU A 234 -5.27 12.48 -0.22
C LEU A 234 -4.21 12.41 -1.32
N ILE A 235 -4.54 12.94 -2.51
CA ILE A 235 -3.64 12.99 -3.66
C ILE A 235 -3.52 14.44 -4.13
N GLY A 236 -2.38 15.06 -3.82
CA GLY A 236 -2.21 16.50 -3.88
C GLY A 236 -3.26 17.21 -3.02
N TRP A 237 -4.21 17.88 -3.69
CA TRP A 237 -5.32 18.60 -3.06
C TRP A 237 -6.62 17.81 -3.00
N THR A 238 -6.72 16.71 -3.75
CA THR A 238 -7.96 15.94 -3.82
C THR A 238 -8.02 14.95 -2.66
N TYR A 239 -8.93 15.18 -1.71
CA TYR A 239 -9.31 14.18 -0.72
C TYR A 239 -10.42 13.30 -1.28
N SER A 240 -10.34 12.01 -0.98
CA SER A 240 -11.34 11.02 -1.38
C SER A 240 -11.62 10.06 -0.23
N GLU A 241 -12.88 9.74 -0.03
CA GLU A 241 -13.34 8.73 0.90
C GLU A 241 -14.22 7.73 0.14
N VAL A 242 -13.76 6.48 0.10
CA VAL A 242 -14.41 5.41 -0.66
C VAL A 242 -15.00 4.42 0.32
N THR A 243 -16.29 4.12 0.16
CA THR A 243 -17.00 3.11 0.95
C THR A 243 -17.38 1.94 0.07
N PHE A 244 -16.91 0.75 0.42
CA PHE A 244 -17.27 -0.50 -0.24
C PHE A 244 -18.71 -0.90 0.15
N LYS A 245 -19.60 -1.04 -0.83
CA LYS A 245 -20.95 -1.63 -0.66
C LYS A 245 -21.02 -2.97 -1.37
N GLU A 246 -22.17 -3.63 -1.28
CA GLU A 246 -22.41 -4.94 -1.87
C GLU A 246 -22.23 -4.92 -3.41
N ASP A 247 -22.90 -3.99 -4.09
CA ASP A 247 -22.90 -3.92 -5.56
C ASP A 247 -22.04 -2.79 -6.17
N SER A 248 -21.62 -1.84 -5.34
CA SER A 248 -20.89 -0.65 -5.81
C SER A 248 -19.98 -0.05 -4.76
N ASP A 249 -18.99 0.71 -5.20
CA ASP A 249 -18.13 1.50 -4.32
C ASP A 249 -18.56 2.97 -4.41
N LEU A 250 -18.99 3.54 -3.28
CA LEU A 250 -19.37 4.95 -3.19
C LEU A 250 -18.11 5.80 -3.01
N MET A 251 -17.93 6.81 -3.85
CA MET A 251 -16.76 7.69 -3.82
C MET A 251 -17.22 9.12 -3.53
N ASP A 252 -16.83 9.62 -2.37
CA ASP A 252 -16.94 11.03 -1.99
C ASP A 252 -15.58 11.71 -2.24
N MET A 253 -15.57 12.80 -2.98
CA MET A 253 -14.35 13.48 -3.41
C MET A 253 -14.50 14.98 -3.23
N LYS A 254 -13.43 15.64 -2.78
CA LYS A 254 -13.38 17.09 -2.60
C LYS A 254 -11.98 17.63 -2.79
N GLU A 255 -11.89 18.86 -3.28
CA GLU A 255 -10.65 19.63 -3.26
C GLU A 255 -10.44 20.25 -1.88
N ILE A 256 -9.21 20.20 -1.39
CA ILE A 256 -8.79 20.70 -0.09
C ILE A 256 -7.88 21.92 -0.30
N PRO A 257 -8.21 23.08 0.28
CA PRO A 257 -7.33 24.24 0.25
C PRO A 257 -5.99 23.95 0.94
N ASP A 258 -4.89 24.54 0.46
CA ASP A 258 -3.54 24.37 1.03
C ASP A 258 -3.49 24.52 2.55
N CYS A 259 -4.20 25.52 3.10
CA CYS A 259 -4.23 25.82 4.52
C CYS A 259 -4.95 24.76 5.37
N GLU A 260 -5.74 23.88 4.78
CA GLU A 260 -6.51 22.83 5.48
C GLU A 260 -5.83 21.45 5.40
N ILE A 261 -4.82 21.27 4.55
CA ILE A 261 -4.20 19.96 4.31
C ILE A 261 -3.57 19.37 5.57
N GLU A 262 -2.82 20.15 6.34
CA GLU A 262 -2.17 19.64 7.56
C GLU A 262 -3.19 19.26 8.64
N ALA A 263 -4.29 20.03 8.75
CA ALA A 263 -5.39 19.69 9.65
C ALA A 263 -6.07 18.38 9.22
N LEU A 264 -6.34 18.23 7.92
CA LEU A 264 -6.89 17.00 7.35
C LEU A 264 -5.96 15.79 7.57
N LEU A 265 -4.66 15.92 7.36
CA LEU A 265 -3.68 14.85 7.62
C LEU A 265 -3.71 14.38 9.09
N ARG A 266 -3.83 15.33 10.02
CA ARG A 266 -3.92 15.03 11.46
C ARG A 266 -5.23 14.33 11.79
N GLU A 267 -6.36 14.89 11.37
CA GLU A 267 -7.69 14.38 11.72
C GLU A 267 -8.03 13.06 11.03
N LYS A 268 -7.68 12.95 9.75
CA LYS A 268 -8.06 11.82 8.90
C LYS A 268 -6.96 10.78 8.78
N PHE A 269 -5.69 11.09 8.96
CA PHE A 269 -4.63 10.08 8.80
C PHE A 269 -3.81 9.85 10.07
N ASN A 270 -4.10 10.59 11.14
CA ASN A 270 -3.29 10.61 12.37
C ASN A 270 -1.81 10.92 12.07
N LEU A 271 -1.57 11.76 11.04
CA LEU A 271 -0.25 12.13 10.58
C LEU A 271 0.07 13.57 10.97
N VAL A 272 1.27 13.78 11.50
CA VAL A 272 1.83 15.11 11.75
C VAL A 272 3.15 15.21 10.99
N LEU A 273 3.27 16.23 10.14
CA LEU A 273 4.49 16.54 9.42
C LEU A 273 5.32 17.54 10.22
N VAL A 274 6.64 17.38 10.18
CA VAL A 274 7.58 18.28 10.87
C VAL A 274 8.02 19.42 9.95
N ASN A 275 8.25 19.09 8.69
CA ASN A 275 8.68 20.02 7.66
C ASN A 275 7.48 20.51 6.83
N LYS A 276 7.66 21.67 6.18
CA LYS A 276 6.66 22.24 5.30
C LYS A 276 6.33 21.29 4.16
N PHE A 277 5.06 20.92 4.05
CA PHE A 277 4.54 20.10 2.97
C PHE A 277 4.23 20.92 1.72
N THR A 278 4.58 20.40 0.54
CA THR A 278 4.19 20.98 -0.76
C THR A 278 3.39 19.95 -1.56
N PRO A 279 2.05 20.06 -1.63
CA PRO A 279 1.24 19.10 -2.35
C PRO A 279 1.55 19.12 -3.85
N LYS A 280 1.40 17.96 -4.50
CA LYS A 280 1.61 17.82 -5.94
C LYS A 280 0.64 16.83 -6.55
N ASN A 281 0.07 17.16 -7.71
CA ASN A 281 -0.85 16.27 -8.43
C ASN A 281 -0.67 16.39 -9.95
N ASN A 282 0.54 16.11 -10.45
CA ASN A 282 0.79 16.09 -11.89
C ASN A 282 0.20 14.83 -12.52
N LYS A 283 0.04 14.84 -13.85
CA LYS A 283 -0.45 13.68 -14.61
C LYS A 283 0.56 12.53 -14.49
N ALA A 284 0.08 11.37 -14.02
CA ALA A 284 0.81 10.11 -13.91
C ALA A 284 -0.20 8.96 -13.83
N ASP A 285 0.24 7.73 -14.11
CA ASP A 285 -0.60 6.54 -13.95
C ASP A 285 -0.80 6.20 -12.46
N TYR A 286 -1.87 6.75 -11.87
CA TYR A 286 -2.28 6.43 -10.51
C TYR A 286 -3.74 6.80 -10.27
N CYS A 287 -4.55 5.79 -9.97
CA CYS A 287 -5.98 5.91 -9.75
C CYS A 287 -6.35 5.35 -8.38
N ILE A 288 -7.49 5.76 -7.85
CA ILE A 288 -8.05 5.27 -6.58
C ILE A 288 -9.13 4.21 -6.79
#